data_AF-A0A3M1PCK0-F1
#
_entry.id   AF-A0A3M1PCK0-F1
#
_cell.length_a   1.000
_cell.length_b   1.000
_cell.length_c   1.000
_cell.angle_alpha   90.00
_cell.angle_beta   90.00
_cell.angle_gamma   90.00
#
_symmetry.space_group_name_H-M   'P 1'
#
loop_
_entity.id
_entity.type
_entity.pdbx_description
1 polymer ?
#
loop_
_entity_poly.entity_id
_entity_poly.type
_entity_poly.pdbx_seq_one_letter_code
_entity_poly.pdbx_strand_id
1 'polypeptide(L)'
;SEHFFALFLDNLRKDPAKHTSQHVVQALEETISQTKSLLREHEVSKPILLNVAVTNGDFVIATRYVSDAGMQPHTLYHSEGSRYVCRDGVCRMVEGGKKDTAVLIVSEKLTDVQEDWHEVPRNHFVVVREDLTVALRPIEA
;
A
#
# COMPACT_ATOMS: atom_id res chain seq x y z
N SER A 1 9.60 10.08 -6.68
CA SER A 1 9.51 8.70 -6.17
C SER A 1 10.85 8.24 -5.61
N GLU A 2 11.94 8.30 -6.35
CA GLU A 2 13.26 7.79 -5.92
C GLU A 2 13.81 8.46 -4.65
N HIS A 3 13.70 9.79 -4.52
CA HIS A 3 14.11 10.49 -3.30
C HIS A 3 13.32 10.05 -2.05
N PHE A 4 12.01 9.82 -2.19
CA PHE A 4 11.17 9.29 -1.11
C PHE A 4 11.60 7.87 -0.74
N PHE A 5 11.89 7.03 -1.75
CA PHE A 5 12.39 5.68 -1.52
C PHE A 5 13.78 5.67 -0.85
N ALA A 6 14.68 6.57 -1.24
CA ALA A 6 15.98 6.72 -0.60
C ALA A 6 15.85 7.15 0.87
N LEU A 7 14.98 8.11 1.17
CA LEU A 7 14.67 8.50 2.55
C LEU A 7 14.06 7.35 3.36
N PHE A 8 13.18 6.57 2.75
CA PHE A 8 12.65 5.35 3.34
C PHE A 8 13.74 4.32 3.66
N LEU A 9 14.68 4.09 2.73
CA LEU A 9 15.80 3.18 2.98
C LEU A 9 16.71 3.69 4.10
N ASP A 10 16.91 5.01 4.21
CA ASP A 10 17.66 5.61 5.33
C ASP A 10 16.96 5.35 6.67
N ASN A 11 15.65 5.57 6.74
CA ASN A 11 14.85 5.27 7.93
C ASN A 11 14.85 3.77 8.28
N LEU A 12 14.69 2.89 7.28
CA LEU A 12 14.70 1.45 7.48
C LEU A 12 16.06 0.93 7.97
N ARG A 13 17.16 1.58 7.59
CA ARG A 13 18.53 1.16 7.98
C ARG A 13 18.90 1.52 9.41
N LYS A 14 18.08 2.29 10.13
CA LYS A 14 18.29 2.59 11.55
C LYS A 14 18.26 1.33 12.44
N ASP A 15 17.49 0.31 12.05
CA ASP A 15 17.48 -1.01 12.71
C ASP A 15 17.63 -2.13 11.65
N PRO A 16 18.85 -2.42 11.17
CA PRO A 16 19.10 -3.36 10.08
C PRO A 16 18.85 -4.82 10.48
N ALA A 17 18.67 -5.11 11.77
CA ALA A 17 18.43 -6.47 12.26
C ALA A 17 16.98 -6.92 12.05
N LYS A 18 16.06 -6.02 11.67
CA LYS A 18 14.65 -6.31 11.47
C LYS A 18 14.24 -5.90 10.07
N HIS A 19 13.66 -6.81 9.30
CA HIS A 19 12.95 -6.46 8.06
C HIS A 19 11.53 -7.02 8.08
N THR A 20 10.91 -7.02 9.25
CA THR A 20 9.52 -7.45 9.40
C THR A 20 8.57 -6.43 8.77
N SER A 21 7.36 -6.85 8.41
CA SER A 21 6.33 -5.95 7.90
C SER A 21 6.04 -4.79 8.86
N GLN A 22 6.08 -5.04 10.17
CA GLN A 22 5.93 -4.00 11.20
C GLN A 22 7.03 -2.94 11.12
N HIS A 23 8.29 -3.35 10.93
CA HIS A 23 9.39 -2.41 10.84
C HIS A 23 9.33 -1.59 9.56
N VAL A 24 8.95 -2.20 8.43
CA VAL A 24 8.75 -1.47 7.16
C VAL A 24 7.60 -0.46 7.27
N VAL A 25 6.49 -0.82 7.92
CA VAL A 25 5.38 0.11 8.21
C VAL A 25 5.91 1.33 8.99
N GLN A 26 6.63 1.10 10.10
CA GLN A 26 7.18 2.17 10.92
C GLN A 26 8.15 3.07 10.12
N ALA A 27 9.04 2.47 9.33
CA ALA A 27 9.97 3.23 8.50
C ALA A 27 9.25 4.08 7.44
N LEU A 28 8.15 3.59 6.86
CA LEU A 28 7.31 4.37 5.95
C LEU A 28 6.61 5.52 6.67
N GLU A 29 6.08 5.32 7.88
CA GLU A 29 5.48 6.39 8.70
C GLU A 29 6.50 7.48 9.01
N GLU A 30 7.70 7.10 9.49
CA GLU A 30 8.80 8.03 9.72
C GLU A 30 9.17 8.83 8.46
N THR A 31 9.16 8.17 7.29
CA THR A 31 9.45 8.80 6.01
C THR A 31 8.37 9.81 5.61
N ILE A 32 7.11 9.47 5.82
CA ILE A 32 5.98 10.38 5.56
C ILE A 32 6.07 11.60 6.49
N SER A 33 6.30 11.39 7.80
CA SER A 33 6.43 12.49 8.76
C SER A 33 7.62 13.39 8.46
N GLN A 34 8.78 12.83 8.09
CA GLN A 34 9.95 13.61 7.68
C GLN A 34 9.67 14.41 6.39
N THR A 35 9.02 13.79 5.41
CA THR A 35 8.63 14.48 4.17
C THR A 35 7.71 15.67 4.49
N LYS A 36 6.71 15.48 5.36
CA LYS A 36 5.82 16.58 5.82
C LYS A 36 6.59 17.70 6.51
N SER A 37 7.55 17.37 7.37
CA SER A 37 8.38 18.37 8.05
C SER A 37 9.23 19.17 7.08
N LEU A 38 9.86 18.51 6.11
CA LEU A 38 10.67 19.17 5.08
C LEU A 38 9.83 20.13 4.22
N LEU A 39 8.62 19.71 3.81
CA LEU A 39 7.72 20.60 3.06
C LEU A 39 7.32 21.83 3.89
N ARG A 40 7.04 21.66 5.19
CA ARG A 40 6.72 22.79 6.08
C ARG A 40 7.90 23.73 6.27
N GLU A 41 9.11 23.20 6.47
CA GLU A 41 10.34 23.98 6.64
C GLU A 41 10.63 24.89 5.43
N HIS A 42 10.30 24.40 4.24
CA HIS A 42 10.48 25.15 2.99
C HIS A 42 9.19 25.81 2.48
N GLU A 43 8.17 25.97 3.34
CA GLU A 43 6.91 26.67 3.03
C GLU A 43 6.16 26.11 1.79
N VAL A 44 6.34 24.82 1.49
CA VAL A 44 5.67 24.14 0.39
C VAL A 44 4.27 23.71 0.82
N SER A 45 3.25 24.35 0.25
CA SER A 45 1.84 24.11 0.57
C SER A 45 1.18 22.95 -0.21
N LYS A 46 1.91 22.30 -1.11
CA LYS A 46 1.37 21.23 -1.95
C LYS A 46 1.10 19.97 -1.10
N PRO A 47 -0.09 19.37 -1.17
CA PRO A 47 -0.39 18.13 -0.45
C PRO A 47 0.41 16.96 -1.03
N ILE A 48 0.76 16.03 -0.15
CA ILE A 48 1.39 14.75 -0.49
C ILE A 48 0.27 13.75 -0.76
N LEU A 49 0.30 13.08 -1.91
CA LEU A 49 -0.53 11.90 -2.20
C LEU A 49 0.39 10.72 -2.45
N LEU A 50 0.21 9.61 -1.74
CA LEU A 50 1.10 8.44 -1.82
C LEU A 50 0.32 7.15 -1.98
N ASN A 51 0.44 6.60 -3.19
CA ASN A 51 0.18 5.19 -3.50
C ASN A 51 1.52 4.51 -3.80
N VAL A 52 2.20 4.07 -2.74
CA VAL A 52 3.48 3.37 -2.83
C VAL A 52 3.23 1.89 -2.53
N ALA A 53 3.92 0.99 -3.23
CA ALA A 53 4.00 -0.42 -2.88
C ALA A 53 5.47 -0.83 -2.72
N VAL A 54 5.81 -1.47 -1.61
CA VAL A 54 7.16 -1.97 -1.30
C VAL A 54 7.10 -3.43 -0.88
N THR A 55 8.18 -4.16 -1.13
CA THR A 55 8.32 -5.57 -0.78
C THR A 55 9.78 -5.92 -0.55
N ASN A 56 10.02 -6.92 0.29
CA ASN A 56 11.31 -7.59 0.43
C ASN A 56 11.33 -8.98 -0.23
N GLY A 57 10.23 -9.40 -0.88
CA GLY A 57 10.03 -10.75 -1.42
C GLY A 57 9.06 -11.61 -0.58
N ASP A 58 8.97 -11.38 0.73
CA ASP A 58 8.15 -12.21 1.64
C ASP A 58 6.78 -11.58 1.92
N PHE A 59 6.70 -10.25 1.93
CA PHE A 59 5.45 -9.53 2.15
C PHE A 59 5.38 -8.29 1.26
N VAL A 60 4.17 -7.75 1.10
CA VAL A 60 3.93 -6.50 0.37
C VAL A 60 3.26 -5.50 1.31
N ILE A 61 3.74 -4.26 1.30
CA ILE A 61 3.08 -3.14 1.97
C ILE A 61 2.74 -2.09 0.92
N ALA A 62 1.48 -1.70 0.85
CA ALA A 62 1.04 -0.58 0.03
C ALA A 62 0.43 0.54 0.89
N THR A 63 0.48 1.79 0.42
CA THR A 63 -0.14 2.94 1.07
C THR A 63 -1.29 3.49 0.23
N ARG A 64 -2.35 3.97 0.87
CA ARG A 64 -3.27 4.96 0.28
C ARG A 64 -3.28 6.18 1.19
N TYR A 65 -2.53 7.22 0.85
CA TYR A 65 -2.32 8.35 1.75
C TYR A 65 -2.53 9.71 1.08
N VAL A 66 -3.08 10.66 1.84
CA VAL A 66 -3.06 12.09 1.54
C VAL A 66 -2.79 12.90 2.81
N SER A 67 -1.89 13.89 2.73
CA SER A 67 -1.50 14.71 3.89
C SER A 67 -2.53 15.78 4.27
N ASP A 68 -3.35 16.22 3.31
CA ASP A 68 -4.38 17.23 3.53
C ASP A 68 -5.71 16.58 3.93
N ALA A 69 -6.23 16.98 5.10
CA ALA A 69 -7.49 16.53 5.69
C ALA A 69 -8.71 16.74 4.77
N GLY A 70 -8.74 17.80 3.96
CA GLY A 70 -9.84 18.16 3.06
C GLY A 70 -9.74 17.56 1.66
N MET A 71 -8.64 16.91 1.31
CA MET A 71 -8.42 16.31 -0.01
C MET A 71 -8.70 14.80 0.01
N GLN A 72 -9.19 14.28 -1.12
CA GLN A 72 -9.33 12.85 -1.34
C GLN A 72 -8.00 12.26 -1.87
N PRO A 73 -7.50 11.14 -1.31
CA PRO A 73 -6.35 10.45 -1.88
C PRO A 73 -6.71 9.81 -3.23
N HIS A 74 -5.69 9.51 -4.04
CA HIS A 74 -5.88 8.63 -5.19
C HIS A 74 -6.48 7.29 -4.75
N THR A 75 -7.26 6.68 -5.63
CA THR A 75 -7.91 5.40 -5.36
C THR A 75 -6.87 4.29 -5.21
N LEU A 76 -7.20 3.32 -4.36
CA LEU A 76 -6.45 2.07 -4.23
C LEU A 76 -7.44 1.00 -3.82
N TYR A 77 -7.36 -0.15 -4.48
CA TYR A 77 -8.22 -1.30 -4.25
C TYR A 77 -7.37 -2.53 -3.99
N HIS A 78 -7.93 -3.48 -3.26
CA HIS A 78 -7.39 -4.83 -3.17
C HIS A 78 -8.46 -5.87 -3.48
N SER A 79 -8.00 -7.04 -3.94
CA SER A 79 -8.84 -8.20 -4.23
C SER A 79 -8.11 -9.45 -3.75
N GLU A 80 -8.84 -10.36 -3.12
CA GLU A 80 -8.34 -11.62 -2.58
C GLU A 80 -9.06 -12.79 -3.29
N GLY A 81 -8.32 -13.83 -3.65
CA GLY A 81 -8.87 -15.03 -4.25
C GLY A 81 -7.77 -16.06 -4.46
N SER A 82 -7.85 -16.89 -5.49
CA SER A 82 -6.84 -17.92 -5.80
C SER A 82 -6.02 -17.64 -7.05
N ARG A 83 -6.68 -17.13 -8.09
CA ARG A 83 -6.05 -16.74 -9.35
C ARG A 83 -6.93 -15.76 -10.08
N TYR A 84 -6.29 -14.82 -10.75
CA TYR A 84 -6.96 -13.92 -11.66
C TYR A 84 -6.97 -14.53 -13.06
N VAL A 85 -8.16 -14.72 -13.65
CA VAL A 85 -8.27 -15.31 -15.00
C VAL A 85 -9.23 -14.56 -15.88
N CYS A 86 -8.89 -14.53 -17.16
CA CYS A 86 -9.72 -14.02 -18.23
C CYS A 86 -10.25 -15.18 -19.06
N ARG A 87 -11.57 -15.32 -19.15
CA ARG A 87 -12.27 -16.28 -20.02
C ARG A 87 -13.36 -15.55 -20.77
N ASP A 88 -13.42 -15.76 -22.08
CA ASP A 88 -14.42 -15.17 -22.97
C ASP A 88 -14.55 -13.64 -22.85
N GLY A 89 -13.40 -12.96 -22.69
CA GLY A 89 -13.34 -11.50 -22.55
C GLY A 89 -13.70 -10.96 -21.16
N VAL A 90 -14.08 -11.81 -20.21
CA VAL A 90 -14.36 -11.44 -18.82
C VAL A 90 -13.21 -11.89 -17.93
N CYS A 91 -12.55 -10.93 -17.28
CA CYS A 91 -11.57 -11.21 -16.25
C CYS A 91 -12.23 -11.18 -14.87
N ARG A 92 -11.79 -12.03 -13.95
CA ARG A 92 -12.25 -12.01 -12.56
C ARG A 92 -11.25 -12.68 -11.63
N MET A 93 -11.34 -12.30 -10.37
CA MET A 93 -10.71 -13.08 -9.32
C MET A 93 -11.53 -14.35 -9.09
N VAL A 94 -10.89 -15.52 -9.13
CA VAL A 94 -11.57 -16.79 -8.87
C VAL A 94 -11.29 -17.21 -7.43
N GLU A 95 -12.34 -17.48 -6.67
CA GLU A 95 -12.21 -18.13 -5.36
C GLU A 95 -11.62 -19.53 -5.53
N GLY A 96 -10.62 -19.88 -4.73
CA GLY A 96 -10.04 -21.22 -4.69
C GLY A 96 -10.13 -21.84 -3.32
N GLY A 97 -9.62 -23.07 -3.20
CA GLY A 97 -9.54 -23.74 -1.91
C GLY A 97 -8.62 -22.98 -0.94
N LYS A 98 -8.71 -23.29 0.36
CA LYS A 98 -7.97 -22.62 1.46
C LYS A 98 -6.44 -22.50 1.29
N LYS A 99 -5.83 -23.15 0.30
CA LYS A 99 -4.37 -23.20 0.06
C LYS A 99 -3.92 -22.45 -1.20
N ASP A 100 -4.83 -22.11 -2.11
CA ASP A 100 -4.50 -21.32 -3.29
C ASP A 100 -4.99 -19.90 -3.03
N THR A 101 -4.07 -19.03 -2.63
CA THR A 101 -4.34 -17.62 -2.36
C THR A 101 -3.57 -16.72 -3.32
N ALA A 102 -4.18 -15.61 -3.70
CA ALA A 102 -3.63 -14.57 -4.54
C ALA A 102 -4.25 -13.23 -4.12
N VAL A 103 -3.41 -12.19 -4.10
CA VAL A 103 -3.83 -10.83 -3.76
C VAL A 103 -3.46 -9.89 -4.90
N LEU A 104 -4.42 -9.10 -5.35
CA LEU A 104 -4.17 -7.96 -6.23
C LEU A 104 -4.28 -6.68 -5.42
N ILE A 105 -3.37 -5.74 -5.67
CA ILE A 105 -3.46 -4.34 -5.21
C ILE A 105 -3.33 -3.45 -6.45
N VAL A 106 -4.34 -2.63 -6.70
CA VAL A 106 -4.44 -1.84 -7.94
C VAL A 106 -4.95 -0.43 -7.66
N SER A 107 -4.48 0.56 -8.42
CA SER A 107 -4.99 1.94 -8.35
C SER A 107 -6.37 2.08 -8.98
N GLU A 108 -6.67 1.24 -9.98
CA GLU A 108 -7.92 1.21 -10.74
C GLU A 108 -8.40 -0.23 -10.89
N LYS A 109 -9.70 -0.44 -10.81
CA LYS A 109 -10.31 -1.77 -10.96
C LYS A 109 -10.04 -2.30 -12.37
N LEU A 110 -9.57 -3.53 -12.48
CA LEU A 110 -9.32 -4.15 -13.78
C LEU A 110 -10.61 -4.60 -14.47
N THR A 111 -11.71 -4.72 -13.71
CA THR A 111 -13.03 -5.17 -14.16
C THR A 111 -14.14 -4.40 -13.45
N ASP A 112 -15.33 -4.35 -14.06
CA ASP A 112 -16.52 -3.72 -13.46
C ASP A 112 -17.26 -4.61 -12.44
N VAL A 113 -16.75 -5.82 -12.16
CA VAL A 113 -17.32 -6.73 -11.17
C VAL A 113 -17.06 -6.18 -9.78
N GLN A 114 -17.98 -5.36 -9.27
CA GLN A 114 -17.76 -4.58 -8.04
C GLN A 114 -17.43 -5.44 -6.81
N GLU A 115 -18.03 -6.62 -6.71
CA GLU A 115 -17.85 -7.55 -5.59
C GLU A 115 -16.40 -8.05 -5.44
N ASP A 116 -15.61 -8.02 -6.53
CA ASP A 116 -14.21 -8.47 -6.52
C ASP A 116 -13.27 -7.42 -5.89
N TRP A 117 -13.70 -6.16 -5.72
CA TRP A 117 -12.79 -5.04 -5.43
C TRP A 117 -13.15 -4.31 -4.13
N HIS A 118 -12.24 -4.39 -3.17
CA HIS A 118 -12.34 -3.72 -1.88
C HIS A 118 -11.53 -2.42 -1.91
N GLU A 119 -12.22 -1.26 -1.77
CA GLU A 119 -11.53 0.02 -1.66
C GLU A 119 -10.74 0.10 -0.35
N VAL A 120 -9.45 0.44 -0.46
CA VAL A 120 -8.58 0.66 0.70
C VAL A 120 -9.01 1.97 1.37
N PRO A 121 -9.28 2.01 2.68
CA PRO A 121 -9.66 3.26 3.34
C PRO A 121 -8.60 4.34 3.19
N ARG A 122 -9.04 5.61 3.28
CA ARG A 122 -8.11 6.74 3.27
C ARG A 122 -7.09 6.64 4.41
N ASN A 123 -5.85 6.97 4.11
CA ASN A 123 -4.72 7.00 5.05
C ASN A 123 -4.55 5.66 5.76
N HIS A 124 -4.55 4.58 4.98
CA HIS A 124 -4.29 3.22 5.44
C HIS A 124 -3.18 2.55 4.64
N PHE A 125 -2.46 1.65 5.31
CA PHE A 125 -1.66 0.62 4.71
C PHE A 125 -2.51 -0.59 4.32
N VAL A 126 -2.13 -1.24 3.22
CA VAL A 126 -2.46 -2.64 2.93
C VAL A 126 -1.21 -3.46 3.22
N VAL A 127 -1.30 -4.41 4.15
CA VAL A 127 -0.20 -5.31 4.50
C VAL A 127 -0.58 -6.72 4.07
N VAL A 128 0.07 -7.22 3.02
CA VAL A 128 -0.05 -8.60 2.56
C VAL A 128 1.11 -9.39 3.15
N ARG A 129 0.81 -10.36 4.02
CA ARG A 129 1.83 -11.19 4.67
C ARG A 129 2.28 -12.33 3.75
N GLU A 130 3.28 -13.08 4.20
CA GLU A 130 3.84 -14.24 3.48
C GLU A 130 2.80 -15.32 3.18
N ASP A 131 1.82 -15.49 4.07
CA ASP A 131 0.67 -16.40 3.88
C ASP A 131 -0.46 -15.81 3.01
N LEU A 132 -0.20 -14.64 2.40
CA LEU A 132 -1.13 -13.86 1.59
C LEU A 132 -2.37 -13.36 2.35
N THR A 133 -2.34 -13.37 3.68
CA THR A 133 -3.37 -12.68 4.48
C THR A 133 -3.23 -11.18 4.33
N VAL A 134 -4.36 -10.50 4.09
CA VAL A 134 -4.43 -9.05 3.98
C VAL A 134 -4.83 -8.44 5.32
N ALA A 135 -4.12 -7.40 5.74
CA ALA A 135 -4.47 -6.57 6.88
C ALA A 135 -4.46 -5.09 6.48
N LEU A 136 -5.54 -4.37 6.81
CA LEU A 136 -5.62 -2.93 6.66
C LEU A 136 -5.21 -2.26 7.97
N ARG A 137 -4.34 -1.25 7.90
CA ARG A 137 -3.85 -0.55 9.09
C ARG A 137 -3.86 0.96 8.89
N PRO A 138 -4.37 1.77 9.84
CA PRO A 138 -4.24 3.22 9.78
C PRO A 138 -2.78 3.66 9.68
N ILE A 139 -2.54 4.78 9.00
CA ILE A 139 -1.25 5.46 8.93
C ILE A 139 -1.21 6.55 10.01
N GLU A 140 -0.26 6.46 10.94
CA GLU A 140 -0.03 7.42 12.03
C GLU A 140 1.19 8.31 11.72
N ALA A 141 1.09 9.17 10.69
CA ALA A 141 2.22 9.97 10.18
C ALA A 141 1.92 11.46 9.94
#